data_AF-A0A919UEN3-F1
#
_entry.id   AF-A0A919UEN3-F1
#
_cell.length_a   1.000
_cell.length_b   1.000
_cell.length_c   1.000
_cell.angle_alpha   90.00
_cell.angle_beta   90.00
_cell.angle_gamma   90.00
#
_symmetry.space_group_name_H-M   'P 1'
#
loop_
_entity.id
_entity.type
_entity.pdbx_description
1 polymer ?
#
loop_
_entity_poly.entity_id
_entity_poly.type
_entity_poly.pdbx_seq_one_letter_code
_entity_poly.pdbx_strand_id
1 'polypeptide(L)'
;MNPGQPDRDRLDAHASDQRGLFTRAQALSCGYTSPRIRTKLQTGDWAPILRDVFADRGLPVTPRLRDVAAQLALPSAVLAGPSAARWHGWDVPSTETFVAFEARRPRIRHVHVLTREVPETDICVVDDRRVTTAERTVYDCARLLPDGTATALLATALQECWTTMPDLATRIRDATGRHGTPRLVRLIRSVAMGNRTSAQQLAGRLLQRAGIWGWSPQEPISDRWGLIGLGDMVFPEAKLVIELGIEELEPSTPLRNRHTRLAAAGWTVVSYTWNDLTTRPSDLVAELRQHLDRLTPVRW
;
A
#
# COMPACT_ATOMS: atom_id res chain seq x y z
N MET A 1 -18.46 44.27 30.17
CA MET A 1 -18.43 43.23 29.11
C MET A 1 -19.11 43.80 27.89
N ASN A 2 -18.38 44.05 26.81
CA ASN A 2 -18.92 44.68 25.61
C ASN A 2 -19.70 43.62 24.82
N PRO A 3 -21.03 43.71 24.67
CA PRO A 3 -21.80 42.73 23.92
C PRO A 3 -21.46 42.91 22.43
N GLY A 4 -20.55 42.08 21.90
CA GLY A 4 -20.29 42.05 20.46
C GLY A 4 -18.85 41.94 20.00
N GLN A 5 -17.86 41.69 20.86
CA GLN A 5 -16.50 41.37 20.40
C GLN A 5 -16.34 39.85 20.21
N PRO A 6 -15.78 39.37 19.08
CA PRO A 6 -15.53 37.94 18.90
C PRO A 6 -14.52 37.42 19.93
N ASP A 7 -14.71 36.18 20.35
CA ASP A 7 -13.80 35.44 21.21
C ASP A 7 -12.64 34.89 20.36
N ARG A 8 -11.54 35.65 20.32
CA ARG A 8 -10.36 35.28 19.53
C ARG A 8 -9.62 34.10 20.14
N ASP A 9 -9.49 34.05 21.46
CA ASP A 9 -8.74 33.00 22.17
C ASP A 9 -9.37 31.62 21.94
N ARG A 10 -10.70 31.54 21.95
CA ARG A 10 -11.42 30.31 21.62
C ARG A 10 -11.25 29.88 20.16
N LEU A 11 -11.19 30.83 19.24
CA LEU A 11 -10.91 30.52 17.83
C LEU A 11 -9.47 30.01 17.64
N ASP A 12 -8.51 30.60 18.37
CA ASP A 12 -7.11 30.18 18.37
C ASP A 12 -6.92 28.78 18.96
N ALA A 13 -7.70 28.42 19.99
CA ALA A 13 -7.73 27.06 20.51
C ALA A 13 -8.20 26.05 19.44
N HIS A 14 -9.30 26.35 18.74
CA HIS A 14 -9.73 25.53 17.60
C HIS A 14 -8.66 25.42 16.52
N ALA A 15 -7.97 26.54 16.20
CA ALA A 15 -6.92 26.55 15.21
C ALA A 15 -5.74 25.66 15.62
N SER A 16 -5.26 25.78 16.86
CA SER A 16 -4.15 24.99 17.39
C SER A 16 -4.37 23.48 17.25
N ASP A 17 -5.55 23.00 17.65
CA ASP A 17 -5.90 21.57 17.58
C ASP A 17 -6.03 21.05 16.14
N GLN A 18 -6.24 21.97 15.19
CA GLN A 18 -6.53 21.68 13.79
C GLN A 18 -5.40 22.15 12.86
N ARG A 19 -4.16 22.19 13.37
CA ARG A 19 -2.95 22.55 12.59
C ARG A 19 -2.99 23.97 11.99
N GLY A 20 -3.57 24.91 12.73
CA GLY A 20 -3.74 26.31 12.33
C GLY A 20 -5.00 26.57 11.50
N LEU A 21 -5.88 25.58 11.34
CA LEU A 21 -7.10 25.69 10.55
C LEU A 21 -8.33 25.88 11.43
N PHE A 22 -9.33 26.61 10.95
CA PHE A 22 -10.63 26.69 11.59
C PHE A 22 -11.75 26.79 10.56
N THR A 23 -12.93 26.30 10.92
CA THR A 23 -14.09 26.31 10.03
C THR A 23 -14.87 27.61 10.17
N ARG A 24 -15.68 27.93 9.14
CA ARG A 24 -16.67 29.01 9.21
C ARG A 24 -17.62 28.83 10.40
N ALA A 25 -18.04 27.60 10.68
CA ALA A 25 -18.92 27.28 11.80
C ALA A 25 -18.25 27.60 13.15
N GLN A 26 -16.97 27.25 13.32
CA GLN A 26 -16.20 27.59 14.51
C GLN A 26 -16.05 29.11 14.68
N ALA A 27 -15.70 29.83 13.62
CA ALA A 27 -15.63 31.29 13.64
C ALA A 27 -16.98 31.93 14.04
N LEU A 28 -18.09 31.47 13.46
CA LEU A 28 -19.44 31.92 13.83
C LEU A 28 -19.75 31.64 15.31
N SER A 29 -19.40 30.44 15.81
CA SER A 29 -19.60 30.07 17.21
C SER A 29 -18.76 30.88 18.20
N CYS A 30 -17.66 31.47 17.72
CA CYS A 30 -16.80 32.39 18.47
C CYS A 30 -17.23 33.87 18.31
N GLY A 31 -18.38 34.16 17.68
CA GLY A 31 -18.92 35.52 17.56
C GLY A 31 -18.43 36.32 16.34
N TYR A 32 -17.72 35.68 15.39
CA TYR A 32 -17.42 36.31 14.11
C TYR A 32 -18.65 36.25 13.19
N THR A 33 -19.31 37.39 13.00
CA THR A 33 -20.45 37.48 12.08
C THR A 33 -20.01 37.28 10.62
N SER A 34 -20.93 36.86 9.75
CA SER A 34 -20.64 36.69 8.32
C SER A 34 -20.01 37.92 7.65
N PRO A 35 -20.45 39.17 7.94
CA PRO A 35 -19.75 40.38 7.49
C PRO A 35 -18.31 40.48 7.98
N ARG A 36 -18.02 40.18 9.25
CA ARG A 36 -16.66 40.20 9.81
C ARG A 36 -15.75 39.16 9.16
N ILE A 37 -16.26 37.93 8.96
CA ILE A 37 -15.54 36.87 8.24
C ILE A 37 -15.20 37.35 6.82
N ARG A 38 -16.17 37.95 6.12
CA ARG A 38 -15.94 38.52 4.78
C ARG A 38 -14.86 39.60 4.79
N THR A 39 -14.90 40.52 5.76
CA THR A 39 -13.87 41.55 5.91
C THR A 39 -12.49 40.92 6.15
N LYS A 40 -12.36 39.94 7.05
CA LYS A 40 -11.09 39.23 7.30
C LYS A 40 -10.51 38.55 6.06
N LEU A 41 -11.38 37.97 5.22
CA LEU A 41 -10.97 37.38 3.94
C LEU A 41 -10.58 38.45 2.89
N GLN A 42 -11.29 39.59 2.85
CA GLN A 42 -11.01 40.68 1.92
C GLN A 42 -9.73 41.45 2.27
N THR A 43 -9.44 41.66 3.56
CA THR A 43 -8.20 42.29 4.01
C THR A 43 -7.00 41.35 3.97
N GLY A 44 -7.25 40.05 3.78
CA GLY A 44 -6.21 39.01 3.78
C GLY A 44 -5.68 38.67 5.16
N ASP A 45 -6.38 39.06 6.23
CA ASP A 45 -6.09 38.61 7.60
C ASP A 45 -6.29 37.09 7.71
N TRP A 46 -7.30 36.57 6.99
CA TRP A 46 -7.58 35.15 6.86
C TRP A 46 -7.41 34.69 5.41
N ALA A 47 -6.86 33.49 5.23
CA ALA A 47 -6.72 32.85 3.94
C ALA A 47 -7.75 31.71 3.78
N PRO A 48 -8.48 31.64 2.64
CA PRO A 48 -9.31 30.49 2.33
C PRO A 48 -8.44 29.30 1.92
N ILE A 49 -8.49 28.21 2.68
CA ILE A 49 -7.73 26.99 2.41
C ILE A 49 -8.56 26.02 1.57
N LEU A 50 -9.80 25.80 2.01
CA LEU A 50 -10.77 24.95 1.34
C LEU A 50 -12.18 25.46 1.65
N ARG A 51 -13.23 24.85 1.07
CA ARG A 51 -14.63 25.18 1.32
C ARG A 51 -14.89 25.34 2.82
N ASP A 52 -15.25 26.56 3.22
CA ASP A 52 -15.59 26.94 4.60
C ASP A 52 -14.49 26.64 5.64
N VAL A 53 -13.24 26.45 5.21
CA VAL A 53 -12.07 26.25 6.07
C VAL A 53 -11.03 27.32 5.78
N PHE A 54 -10.62 27.99 6.85
CA PHE A 54 -9.75 29.16 6.82
C PHE A 54 -8.52 28.93 7.70
N ALA A 55 -7.52 29.77 7.48
CA ALA A 55 -6.35 29.90 8.33
C ALA A 55 -6.06 31.38 8.55
N ASP A 56 -5.31 31.73 9.60
CA ASP A 56 -4.72 33.05 9.69
C ASP A 56 -3.65 33.25 8.61
N ARG A 57 -3.40 34.52 8.27
CA ARG A 57 -2.41 34.91 7.29
C ARG A 57 -1.03 34.32 7.62
N GLY A 58 -0.36 33.82 6.59
CA GLY A 58 1.02 33.37 6.68
C GLY A 58 1.20 31.89 6.99
N LEU A 59 0.12 31.14 7.29
CA LEU A 59 0.20 29.69 7.45
C LEU A 59 0.64 29.02 6.13
N PRO A 60 1.76 28.26 6.11
CA PRO A 60 2.20 27.57 4.90
C PRO A 60 1.21 26.49 4.45
N VAL A 61 0.74 26.56 3.20
CA VAL A 61 -0.25 25.62 2.67
C VAL A 61 0.42 24.42 2.00
N THR A 62 0.59 23.34 2.76
CA THR A 62 1.12 22.06 2.26
C THR A 62 -0.01 21.13 1.77
N PRO A 63 0.28 20.11 0.93
CA PRO A 63 -0.70 19.09 0.58
C PRO A 63 -1.31 18.40 1.81
N ARG A 64 -0.49 18.14 2.85
CA ARG A 64 -0.95 17.55 4.11
C ARG A 64 -1.91 18.48 4.87
N LEU A 65 -1.68 19.80 4.84
CA LEU A 65 -2.63 20.76 5.41
C LEU A 65 -3.96 20.78 4.65
N ARG A 66 -3.94 20.62 3.32
CA ARG A 66 -5.16 20.49 2.50
C ARG A 66 -5.96 19.24 2.83
N ASP A 67 -5.29 18.12 3.13
CA ASP A 67 -5.96 16.91 3.61
C ASP A 67 -6.72 17.16 4.91
N VAL A 68 -6.08 17.84 5.88
CA VAL A 68 -6.74 18.23 7.14
C VAL A 68 -7.93 19.15 6.86
N ALA A 69 -7.76 20.14 5.99
CA ALA A 69 -8.84 21.04 5.60
C ALA A 69 -10.02 20.28 4.95
N ALA A 70 -9.76 19.24 4.17
CA ALA A 70 -10.81 18.41 3.58
C ALA A 70 -11.60 17.62 4.63
N GLN A 71 -10.95 17.08 5.66
CA GLN A 71 -11.65 16.39 6.75
C GLN A 71 -12.44 17.34 7.65
N LEU A 72 -11.99 18.59 7.80
CA LEU A 72 -12.77 19.62 8.50
C LEU A 72 -13.98 20.07 7.67
N ALA A 73 -13.82 20.21 6.35
CA ALA A 73 -14.90 20.58 5.44
C ALA A 73 -15.93 19.44 5.26
N LEU A 74 -15.49 18.19 5.40
CA LEU A 74 -16.29 16.98 5.26
C LEU A 74 -16.15 16.10 6.51
N PRO A 75 -16.89 16.42 7.60
CA PRO A 75 -16.87 15.61 8.81
C PRO A 75 -17.28 14.18 8.48
N SER A 76 -16.47 13.21 8.90
CA SER A 76 -16.49 11.76 8.55
C SER A 76 -15.71 11.32 7.31
N ALA A 77 -15.11 12.24 6.55
CA ALA A 77 -14.25 11.86 5.44
C ALA A 77 -13.00 11.11 5.91
N VAL A 78 -12.69 10.01 5.22
CA VAL A 78 -11.48 9.21 5.43
C VAL A 78 -10.49 9.55 4.32
N LEU A 79 -9.26 9.90 4.67
CA LEU A 79 -8.20 10.10 3.66
C LEU A 79 -7.92 8.76 2.97
N ALA A 80 -7.84 8.76 1.65
CA ALA A 80 -7.71 7.55 0.84
C ALA A 80 -6.73 7.76 -0.32
N GLY A 81 -6.27 6.66 -0.93
CA GLY A 81 -5.37 6.71 -2.09
C GLY A 81 -4.13 7.59 -1.84
N PRO A 82 -3.75 8.50 -2.77
CA PRO A 82 -2.56 9.34 -2.60
C PRO A 82 -2.56 10.21 -1.33
N SER A 83 -3.72 10.68 -0.86
CA SER A 83 -3.76 11.38 0.43
C SER A 83 -3.41 10.42 1.57
N ALA A 84 -3.99 9.22 1.61
CA ALA A 84 -3.63 8.26 2.64
C ALA A 84 -2.15 7.84 2.60
N ALA A 85 -1.61 7.63 1.40
CA ALA A 85 -0.21 7.28 1.21
C ALA A 85 0.73 8.33 1.82
N ARG A 86 0.41 9.62 1.63
CA ARG A 86 1.15 10.74 2.23
C ARG A 86 1.16 10.69 3.77
N TRP A 87 0.08 10.22 4.39
CA TRP A 87 -0.02 10.09 5.84
C TRP A 87 0.71 8.84 6.37
N HIS A 88 0.75 7.76 5.59
CA HIS A 88 1.62 6.61 5.85
C HIS A 88 3.12 6.89 5.61
N GLY A 89 3.47 8.12 5.21
CA GLY A 89 4.85 8.54 4.96
C GLY A 89 5.40 8.10 3.60
N TRP A 90 4.53 7.68 2.67
CA TRP A 90 4.94 7.21 1.35
C TRP A 90 5.08 8.38 0.38
N ASP A 91 6.11 8.31 -0.46
CA ASP A 91 6.30 9.30 -1.52
C ASP A 91 5.31 9.07 -2.66
N VAL A 92 4.41 10.05 -2.85
CA VAL A 92 3.42 10.04 -3.92
C VAL A 92 3.40 11.39 -4.63
N PRO A 93 3.42 11.40 -5.97
CA PRO A 93 3.61 12.65 -6.75
C PRO A 93 2.37 13.56 -6.74
N SER A 94 1.21 13.07 -6.29
CA SER A 94 -0.02 13.85 -6.32
C SER A 94 -0.09 14.81 -5.13
N THR A 95 -0.38 16.09 -5.44
CA THR A 95 -0.61 17.15 -4.46
C THR A 95 -2.10 17.41 -4.21
N GLU A 96 -2.97 16.76 -4.97
CA GLU A 96 -4.43 16.79 -4.83
C GLU A 96 -4.87 16.03 -3.57
N THR A 97 -6.07 16.33 -3.09
CA THR A 97 -6.66 15.66 -1.92
C THR A 97 -7.63 14.57 -2.33
N PHE A 98 -7.51 13.39 -1.73
CA PHE A 98 -8.34 12.22 -2.02
C PHE A 98 -9.03 11.74 -0.74
N VAL A 99 -10.35 11.63 -0.79
CA VAL A 99 -11.15 11.17 0.34
C VAL A 99 -12.17 10.11 -0.08
N ALA A 100 -12.45 9.19 0.83
CA ALA A 100 -13.68 8.43 0.81
C ALA A 100 -14.71 9.15 1.72
N PHE A 101 -15.95 9.27 1.22
CA PHE A 101 -17.00 10.02 1.89
C PHE A 101 -18.38 9.49 1.50
N GLU A 102 -19.18 9.16 2.51
CA GLU A 102 -20.42 8.37 2.36
C GLU A 102 -21.62 9.18 1.89
N ALA A 103 -21.56 10.51 1.86
CA ALA A 103 -22.68 11.33 1.42
C ALA A 103 -22.66 11.63 -0.09
N ARG A 104 -23.55 12.54 -0.52
CA ARG A 104 -23.54 13.07 -1.89
C ARG A 104 -22.19 13.73 -2.16
N ARG A 105 -21.48 13.27 -3.21
CA ARG A 105 -20.15 13.78 -3.59
C ARG A 105 -20.14 15.31 -3.72
N PRO A 106 -19.59 16.03 -2.73
CA PRO A 106 -19.52 17.47 -2.80
C PRO A 106 -18.51 17.87 -3.87
N ARG A 107 -18.83 18.90 -4.66
CA ARG A 107 -17.89 19.46 -5.63
C ARG A 107 -17.01 20.47 -4.92
N ILE A 108 -15.90 20.00 -4.37
CA ILE A 108 -14.85 20.84 -3.78
C ILE A 108 -13.65 20.81 -4.73
N ARG A 109 -13.20 21.98 -5.16
CA ARG A 109 -12.02 22.10 -6.04
C ARG A 109 -10.82 21.48 -5.33
N HIS A 110 -10.01 20.74 -6.08
CA HIS A 110 -8.82 20.03 -5.58
C HIS A 110 -9.09 18.88 -4.60
N VAL A 111 -10.35 18.42 -4.50
CA VAL A 111 -10.73 17.27 -3.68
C VAL A 111 -11.43 16.23 -4.55
N HIS A 112 -10.83 15.05 -4.61
CA HIS A 112 -11.35 13.89 -5.32
C HIS A 112 -12.05 12.95 -4.34
N VAL A 113 -13.35 12.72 -4.57
CA VAL A 113 -14.17 11.81 -3.76
C VAL A 113 -14.30 10.47 -4.48
N LEU A 114 -13.64 9.44 -3.94
CA LEU A 114 -13.41 8.16 -4.62
C LEU A 114 -14.67 7.27 -4.69
N THR A 115 -15.33 6.93 -3.58
CA THR A 115 -16.71 6.35 -3.46
C THR A 115 -17.04 6.08 -1.97
N ARG A 116 -18.30 5.68 -1.66
CA ARG A 116 -19.05 6.08 -0.45
C ARG A 116 -18.70 5.37 0.87
N GLU A 117 -18.52 4.06 0.92
CA GLU A 117 -18.34 3.37 2.20
C GLU A 117 -16.95 2.70 2.27
N VAL A 118 -16.18 3.06 3.29
CA VAL A 118 -14.96 2.36 3.67
C VAL A 118 -15.33 1.56 4.91
N PRO A 119 -15.28 0.22 4.87
CA PRO A 119 -15.50 -0.58 6.06
C PRO A 119 -14.59 -0.11 7.18
N GLU A 120 -15.03 -0.15 8.44
CA GLU A 120 -14.18 0.25 9.57
C GLU A 120 -12.90 -0.59 9.64
N THR A 121 -12.89 -1.82 9.13
CA THR A 121 -11.69 -2.66 8.99
C THR A 121 -10.64 -2.10 8.03
N ASP A 122 -11.04 -1.22 7.11
CA ASP A 122 -10.19 -0.53 6.14
C ASP A 122 -9.81 0.88 6.63
N ILE A 123 -10.12 1.24 7.88
CA ILE A 123 -9.83 2.55 8.47
C ILE A 123 -8.85 2.39 9.64
N CYS A 124 -7.81 3.23 9.66
CA CYS A 124 -6.92 3.40 10.79
C CYS A 124 -6.76 4.89 11.14
N VAL A 125 -6.04 5.18 12.23
CA VAL A 125 -5.71 6.54 12.64
C VAL A 125 -4.21 6.77 12.53
N VAL A 126 -3.81 7.83 11.83
CA VAL A 126 -2.41 8.28 11.72
C VAL A 126 -2.39 9.78 12.03
N ASP A 127 -1.58 10.19 13.01
CA ASP A 127 -1.47 11.59 13.47
C ASP A 127 -2.84 12.27 13.69
N ASP A 128 -3.72 11.57 14.43
CA ASP A 128 -5.10 11.96 14.78
C ASP A 128 -6.07 12.12 13.60
N ARG A 129 -5.73 11.56 12.43
CA ARG A 129 -6.60 11.58 11.24
C ARG A 129 -7.06 10.20 10.85
N ARG A 130 -8.31 10.11 10.39
CA ARG A 130 -8.87 8.89 9.80
C ARG A 130 -8.30 8.70 8.41
N VAL A 131 -7.59 7.60 8.21
CA VAL A 131 -6.90 7.24 6.97
C VAL A 131 -7.25 5.81 6.60
N THR A 132 -7.23 5.46 5.32
CA THR A 132 -7.35 4.05 4.93
C THR A 132 -6.14 3.23 5.41
N THR A 133 -6.32 1.96 5.75
CA THR A 133 -5.20 1.07 6.12
C THR A 133 -4.16 0.96 5.00
N ALA A 134 -2.97 0.45 5.29
CA ALA A 134 -1.89 0.34 4.32
C ALA A 134 -2.33 -0.46 3.07
N GLU A 135 -2.94 -1.63 3.26
CA GLU A 135 -3.39 -2.52 2.19
C GLU A 135 -4.44 -1.84 1.29
N ARG A 136 -5.40 -1.16 1.92
CA ARG A 136 -6.43 -0.40 1.19
C ARG A 136 -5.81 0.77 0.43
N THR A 137 -4.87 1.47 1.06
CA THR A 137 -4.16 2.60 0.46
C THR A 137 -3.38 2.18 -0.77
N VAL A 138 -2.63 1.06 -0.70
CA VAL A 138 -1.90 0.50 -1.84
C VAL A 138 -2.85 0.19 -3.00
N TYR A 139 -3.97 -0.47 -2.70
CA TYR A 139 -5.00 -0.78 -3.70
C TYR A 139 -5.57 0.48 -4.37
N ASP A 140 -5.95 1.50 -3.59
CA ASP A 140 -6.51 2.74 -4.14
C ASP A 140 -5.46 3.53 -4.93
N CYS A 141 -4.22 3.62 -4.44
CA CYS A 141 -3.11 4.23 -5.17
C CYS A 141 -2.84 3.53 -6.50
N ALA A 142 -2.79 2.21 -6.54
CA ALA A 142 -2.55 1.46 -7.76
C ALA A 142 -3.65 1.72 -8.82
N ARG A 143 -4.89 1.97 -8.38
CA ARG A 143 -6.00 2.34 -9.28
C ARG A 143 -5.92 3.77 -9.80
N LEU A 144 -5.39 4.70 -9.01
CA LEU A 144 -5.45 6.15 -9.28
C LEU A 144 -4.19 6.71 -9.91
N LEU A 145 -3.02 6.17 -9.55
CA LEU A 145 -1.72 6.69 -10.01
C LEU A 145 -1.39 6.17 -11.41
N PRO A 146 -0.56 6.89 -12.18
CA PRO A 146 -0.02 6.40 -13.46
C PRO A 146 0.71 5.05 -13.31
N ASP A 147 0.74 4.24 -14.38
CA ASP A 147 1.28 2.86 -14.35
C ASP A 147 2.68 2.77 -13.75
N GLY A 148 3.60 3.68 -14.10
CA GLY A 148 4.97 3.68 -13.56
C GLY A 148 4.99 3.87 -12.04
N THR A 149 4.30 4.89 -11.53
CA THR A 149 4.23 5.17 -10.08
C THR A 149 3.48 4.07 -9.33
N ALA A 150 2.38 3.57 -9.90
CA ALA A 150 1.61 2.47 -9.32
C ALA A 150 2.45 1.18 -9.23
N THR A 151 3.24 0.87 -10.26
CA THR A 151 4.14 -0.30 -10.28
C THR A 151 5.23 -0.18 -9.22
N ALA A 152 5.87 1.00 -9.12
CA ALA A 152 6.90 1.25 -8.11
C ALA A 152 6.32 1.14 -6.69
N LEU A 153 5.16 1.75 -6.43
CA LEU A 153 4.49 1.66 -5.13
C LEU A 153 4.10 0.21 -4.78
N LEU A 154 3.56 -0.56 -5.74
CA LEU A 154 3.22 -1.97 -5.52
C LEU A 154 4.45 -2.82 -5.22
N ALA A 155 5.57 -2.58 -5.92
CA ALA A 155 6.83 -3.26 -5.63
C ALA A 155 7.31 -2.97 -4.21
N THR A 156 7.36 -1.70 -3.81
CA THR A 156 7.72 -1.30 -2.44
C THR A 156 6.74 -1.87 -1.42
N ALA A 157 5.44 -1.82 -1.68
CA ALA A 157 4.43 -2.29 -0.73
C ALA A 157 4.55 -3.80 -0.44
N LEU A 158 4.87 -4.61 -1.45
CA LEU A 158 5.12 -6.03 -1.27
C LEU A 158 6.47 -6.30 -0.59
N GLN A 159 7.49 -5.51 -0.93
CA GLN A 159 8.82 -5.62 -0.34
C GLN A 159 8.82 -5.27 1.16
N GLU A 160 8.13 -4.20 1.53
CA GLU A 160 8.04 -3.67 2.89
C GLU A 160 6.84 -4.25 3.67
N CYS A 161 6.16 -5.25 3.11
CA CYS A 161 5.02 -5.94 3.69
C CYS A 161 3.86 -5.02 4.14
N TRP A 162 3.64 -3.89 3.45
CA TRP A 162 2.47 -3.02 3.64
C TRP A 162 1.17 -3.69 3.17
N THR A 163 1.30 -4.71 2.33
CA THR A 163 0.22 -5.58 1.86
C THR A 163 0.81 -6.90 1.39
N THR A 164 -0.03 -7.92 1.26
CA THR A 164 0.34 -9.19 0.64
C THR A 164 -0.37 -9.39 -0.69
N MET A 165 0.14 -10.33 -1.48
CA MET A 165 -0.50 -10.71 -2.74
C MET A 165 -1.88 -11.36 -2.54
N PRO A 166 -2.09 -12.23 -1.53
CA PRO A 166 -3.43 -12.65 -1.12
C PRO A 166 -4.39 -11.51 -0.81
N ASP A 167 -3.94 -10.47 -0.09
CA ASP A 167 -4.77 -9.31 0.22
C ASP A 167 -5.16 -8.54 -1.04
N LEU A 168 -4.18 -8.28 -1.91
CA LEU A 168 -4.41 -7.62 -3.19
C LEU A 168 -5.37 -8.43 -4.06
N ALA A 169 -5.19 -9.75 -4.14
CA ALA A 169 -6.06 -10.64 -4.91
C ALA A 169 -7.50 -10.63 -4.36
N THR A 170 -7.66 -10.65 -3.03
CA THR A 170 -8.97 -10.54 -2.38
C THR A 170 -9.66 -9.22 -2.74
N ARG A 171 -8.95 -8.09 -2.61
CA ARG A 171 -9.49 -6.77 -2.97
C ARG A 171 -9.83 -6.65 -4.46
N ILE A 172 -9.08 -7.29 -5.35
CA ILE A 172 -9.40 -7.36 -6.78
C ILE A 172 -10.69 -8.16 -7.01
N ARG A 173 -10.84 -9.32 -6.36
CA ARG A 173 -12.05 -10.14 -6.46
C ARG A 173 -13.28 -9.37 -5.98
N ASP A 174 -13.19 -8.68 -4.86
CA ASP A 174 -14.27 -7.85 -4.31
C ASP A 174 -14.60 -6.63 -5.20
N ALA A 175 -13.69 -6.27 -6.10
CA ALA A 175 -13.84 -5.22 -7.09
C ALA A 175 -14.11 -5.75 -8.52
N THR A 176 -14.43 -7.04 -8.67
CA THR A 176 -14.76 -7.62 -9.97
C THR A 176 -15.92 -6.85 -10.62
N GLY A 177 -15.80 -6.57 -11.93
CA GLY A 177 -16.79 -5.78 -12.68
C GLY A 177 -16.64 -4.26 -12.56
N ARG A 178 -15.71 -3.75 -11.72
CA ARG A 178 -15.42 -2.32 -11.61
C ARG A 178 -14.44 -1.86 -12.70
N HIS A 179 -14.62 -0.62 -13.15
CA HIS A 179 -13.70 0.01 -14.07
C HIS A 179 -12.28 0.08 -13.48
N GLY A 180 -11.28 -0.35 -14.25
CA GLY A 180 -9.86 -0.36 -13.86
C GLY A 180 -9.32 -1.68 -13.30
N THR A 181 -10.17 -2.68 -13.03
CA THR A 181 -9.72 -3.99 -12.51
C THR A 181 -8.75 -4.73 -13.47
N PRO A 182 -8.98 -4.80 -14.81
CA PRO A 182 -8.02 -5.45 -15.71
C PRO A 182 -6.64 -4.77 -15.71
N ARG A 183 -6.60 -3.44 -15.59
CA ARG A 183 -5.35 -2.67 -15.48
C ARG A 183 -4.61 -3.03 -14.20
N LEU A 184 -5.31 -3.10 -13.07
CA LEU A 184 -4.73 -3.47 -11.78
C LEU A 184 -4.14 -4.88 -11.79
N VAL A 185 -4.86 -5.85 -12.36
CA VAL A 185 -4.36 -7.24 -12.54
C VAL A 185 -3.08 -7.26 -13.36
N ARG A 186 -3.01 -6.49 -14.46
CA ARG A 186 -1.79 -6.37 -15.28
C ARG A 186 -0.61 -5.80 -14.50
N LEU A 187 -0.81 -4.74 -13.71
CA LEU A 187 0.24 -4.14 -12.90
C LEU A 187 0.78 -5.11 -11.85
N ILE A 188 -0.12 -5.78 -11.12
CA ILE A 188 0.27 -6.75 -10.10
C ILE A 188 1.03 -7.93 -10.70
N ARG A 189 0.60 -8.45 -11.86
CA ARG A 189 1.35 -9.48 -12.59
C ARG A 189 2.75 -9.01 -12.99
N SER A 190 2.87 -7.76 -13.46
CA SER A 190 4.16 -7.17 -13.82
C SER A 190 5.11 -7.08 -12.63
N VAL A 191 4.61 -6.63 -11.48
CA VAL A 191 5.40 -6.53 -10.24
C VAL A 191 5.81 -7.92 -9.75
N ALA A 192 4.88 -8.89 -9.78
CA ALA A 192 5.16 -10.26 -9.38
C ALA A 192 6.27 -10.89 -10.25
N MET A 193 6.20 -10.72 -11.57
CA MET A 193 7.24 -11.22 -12.49
C MET A 193 8.60 -10.53 -12.27
N GLY A 194 8.59 -9.20 -12.05
CA GLY A 194 9.80 -8.44 -11.75
C GLY A 194 10.47 -8.91 -10.45
N ASN A 195 9.68 -9.02 -9.37
CA ASN A 195 10.17 -9.46 -8.07
C ASN A 195 10.73 -10.89 -8.13
N ARG A 196 10.05 -11.81 -8.82
CA ARG A 196 10.53 -13.19 -9.04
C ARG A 196 11.88 -13.23 -9.76
N THR A 197 12.01 -12.45 -10.84
CA THR A 197 13.27 -12.34 -11.59
C THR A 197 14.40 -11.78 -10.72
N SER A 198 14.14 -10.71 -9.97
CA SER A 198 15.12 -10.12 -9.06
C SER A 198 15.50 -11.07 -7.93
N ALA A 199 14.53 -11.80 -7.37
CA ALA A 199 14.76 -12.80 -6.33
C ALA A 199 15.66 -13.93 -6.83
N GLN A 200 15.40 -14.45 -8.03
CA GLN A 200 16.24 -15.47 -8.69
C GLN A 200 17.69 -15.00 -8.86
N GLN A 201 17.89 -13.76 -9.33
CA GLN A 201 19.23 -13.21 -9.49
C GLN A 201 19.95 -13.04 -8.14
N LEU A 202 19.25 -12.56 -7.11
CA LEU A 202 19.83 -12.38 -5.79
C LEU A 202 20.18 -13.72 -5.13
N ALA A 203 19.23 -14.66 -5.12
CA ALA A 203 19.42 -16.01 -4.61
C ALA A 203 20.58 -16.71 -5.33
N GLY A 204 20.63 -16.66 -6.67
CA GLY A 204 21.75 -17.20 -7.45
C GLY A 204 23.11 -16.65 -7.02
N ARG A 205 23.22 -15.32 -6.80
CA ARG A 205 24.46 -14.71 -6.27
C ARG A 205 24.79 -15.15 -4.86
N LEU A 206 23.79 -15.33 -3.97
CA LEU A 206 24.01 -15.84 -2.63
C LEU A 206 24.55 -17.28 -2.65
N LEU A 207 23.96 -18.15 -3.48
CA LEU A 207 24.42 -19.54 -3.63
C LEU A 207 25.85 -19.61 -4.18
N GLN A 208 26.15 -18.83 -5.22
CA GLN A 208 27.50 -18.75 -5.79
C GLN A 208 28.54 -18.33 -4.75
N ARG A 209 28.24 -17.28 -3.96
CA ARG A 209 29.14 -16.82 -2.88
C ARG A 209 29.30 -17.84 -1.76
N ALA A 210 28.26 -18.64 -1.51
CA ALA A 210 28.29 -19.72 -0.54
C ALA A 210 28.96 -21.01 -1.08
N GLY A 211 29.41 -21.03 -2.34
CA GLY A 211 29.98 -22.22 -2.98
C GLY A 211 28.96 -23.34 -3.20
N ILE A 212 27.67 -23.01 -3.28
CA ILE A 212 26.58 -23.96 -3.52
C ILE A 212 26.29 -23.98 -5.02
N TRP A 213 26.50 -25.16 -5.62
CA TRP A 213 26.38 -25.42 -7.07
C TRP A 213 25.39 -26.56 -7.33
N GLY A 214 25.18 -26.89 -8.61
CA GLY A 214 24.27 -27.99 -9.00
C GLY A 214 22.80 -27.58 -9.03
N TRP A 215 22.51 -26.27 -9.13
CA TRP A 215 21.16 -25.78 -9.35
C TRP A 215 20.97 -25.26 -10.77
N SER A 216 19.75 -25.41 -11.29
CA SER A 216 19.29 -24.91 -12.59
C SER A 216 18.05 -24.04 -12.42
N PRO A 217 18.00 -22.83 -13.02
CA PRO A 217 16.80 -22.02 -13.02
C PRO A 217 15.78 -22.56 -14.04
N GLN A 218 14.48 -22.45 -13.73
CA GLN A 218 13.38 -22.80 -14.65
C GLN A 218 13.43 -24.25 -15.16
N GLU A 219 14.00 -25.17 -14.39
CA GLU A 219 14.08 -26.59 -14.77
C GLU A 219 12.67 -27.22 -14.83
N PRO A 220 12.32 -27.93 -15.92
CA PRO A 220 11.05 -28.62 -16.02
C PRO A 220 10.96 -29.84 -15.09
N ILE A 221 9.97 -29.86 -14.21
CA ILE A 221 9.70 -30.99 -13.32
C ILE A 221 8.45 -31.71 -13.78
N SER A 222 8.55 -33.03 -13.99
CA SER A 222 7.46 -33.87 -14.50
C SER A 222 7.29 -35.13 -13.65
N ASP A 223 6.09 -35.71 -13.69
CA ASP A 223 5.80 -37.06 -13.18
C ASP A 223 5.16 -37.91 -14.29
N ARG A 224 4.65 -39.10 -13.92
CA ARG A 224 4.00 -40.04 -14.85
C ARG A 224 2.74 -39.49 -15.52
N TRP A 225 2.16 -38.41 -15.02
CA TRP A 225 0.97 -37.75 -15.58
C TRP A 225 1.32 -36.48 -16.37
N GLY A 226 2.61 -36.21 -16.58
CA GLY A 226 3.13 -35.10 -17.40
C GLY A 226 3.79 -33.99 -16.58
N LEU A 227 3.89 -32.80 -17.17
CA LEU A 227 4.56 -31.66 -16.55
C LEU A 227 3.85 -31.24 -15.25
N ILE A 228 4.62 -31.12 -14.16
CA ILE A 228 4.19 -30.54 -12.89
C ILE A 228 4.42 -29.02 -12.91
N GLY A 229 5.50 -28.58 -13.55
CA GLY A 229 5.78 -27.18 -13.88
C GLY A 229 7.26 -26.85 -13.81
N LEU A 230 7.61 -25.57 -13.93
CA LEU A 230 8.98 -25.08 -13.86
C LEU A 230 9.32 -24.68 -12.42
N GLY A 231 10.47 -25.10 -11.89
CA GLY A 231 10.97 -24.67 -10.59
C GLY A 231 11.81 -23.40 -10.68
N ASP A 232 11.77 -22.51 -9.68
CA ASP A 232 12.54 -21.26 -9.74
C ASP A 232 14.04 -21.47 -9.67
N MET A 233 14.48 -22.32 -8.74
CA MET A 233 15.82 -22.88 -8.70
C MET A 233 15.70 -24.34 -8.28
N VAL A 234 16.26 -25.24 -9.08
CA VAL A 234 16.06 -26.68 -8.90
C VAL A 234 17.43 -27.32 -8.73
N PHE A 235 17.59 -28.15 -7.71
CA PHE A 235 18.71 -29.08 -7.55
C PHE A 235 18.24 -30.48 -7.96
N PRO A 236 18.49 -30.90 -9.22
CA PRO A 236 17.93 -32.14 -9.74
C PRO A 236 18.42 -33.38 -8.97
N GLU A 237 19.70 -33.40 -8.59
CA GLU A 237 20.31 -34.54 -7.88
C GLU A 237 19.75 -34.71 -6.47
N ALA A 238 19.52 -33.60 -5.76
CA ALA A 238 18.94 -33.59 -4.43
C ALA A 238 17.40 -33.65 -4.43
N LYS A 239 16.76 -33.61 -5.60
CA LYS A 239 15.31 -33.42 -5.76
C LYS A 239 14.77 -32.27 -4.89
N LEU A 240 15.44 -31.13 -4.93
CA LEU A 240 15.05 -29.93 -4.17
C LEU A 240 14.62 -28.81 -5.12
N VAL A 241 13.47 -28.20 -4.84
CA VAL A 241 12.99 -26.99 -5.52
C VAL A 241 12.99 -25.85 -4.51
N ILE A 242 13.64 -24.75 -4.87
CA ILE A 242 13.50 -23.47 -4.20
C ILE A 242 12.48 -22.66 -5.01
N GLU A 243 11.41 -22.20 -4.38
CA GLU A 243 10.45 -21.26 -4.95
C GLU A 243 10.75 -19.84 -4.42
N LEU A 244 10.79 -18.86 -5.33
CA LEU A 244 11.28 -17.51 -5.04
C LEU A 244 10.22 -16.46 -5.35
N GLY A 245 9.74 -15.82 -4.29
CA GLY A 245 8.77 -14.75 -4.38
C GLY A 245 7.33 -15.25 -4.51
N ILE A 246 6.46 -14.59 -3.74
CA ILE A 246 5.01 -14.66 -3.77
C ILE A 246 4.47 -16.09 -3.85
N GLU A 247 4.50 -16.79 -2.72
CA GLU A 247 3.41 -17.69 -2.42
C GLU A 247 2.09 -16.92 -2.63
N GLU A 248 1.19 -17.56 -3.38
CA GLU A 248 -0.23 -17.20 -3.48
C GLU A 248 -0.58 -15.98 -4.36
N LEU A 249 -0.35 -16.12 -5.68
CA LEU A 249 -1.29 -15.52 -6.63
C LEU A 249 -2.59 -16.32 -6.77
N GLU A 250 -2.64 -17.56 -6.26
CA GLU A 250 -3.87 -18.34 -6.22
C GLU A 250 -3.87 -19.39 -5.09
N PRO A 251 -4.80 -19.34 -4.12
CA PRO A 251 -5.28 -20.55 -3.45
C PRO A 251 -6.19 -21.30 -4.42
N SER A 252 -5.65 -21.68 -5.58
CA SER A 252 -6.37 -22.49 -6.55
C SER A 252 -5.94 -23.95 -6.38
N THR A 253 -6.89 -24.85 -6.55
CA THR A 253 -6.68 -26.30 -6.66
C THR A 253 -5.42 -26.67 -7.48
N PRO A 254 -5.06 -25.97 -8.57
CA PRO A 254 -3.78 -26.09 -9.28
C PRO A 254 -2.50 -26.06 -8.43
N LEU A 255 -2.31 -25.09 -7.50
CA LEU A 255 -1.08 -24.99 -6.71
C LEU A 255 -0.99 -26.10 -5.66
N ARG A 256 -2.12 -26.39 -4.99
CA ARG A 256 -2.22 -27.52 -4.06
C ARG A 256 -1.95 -28.86 -4.76
N ASN A 257 -2.46 -29.01 -5.99
CA ASN A 257 -2.17 -30.16 -6.84
C ASN A 257 -0.69 -30.22 -7.23
N ARG A 258 -0.04 -29.09 -7.52
CA ARG A 258 1.39 -29.02 -7.82
C ARG A 258 2.24 -29.48 -6.63
N HIS A 259 2.06 -28.92 -5.43
CA HIS A 259 2.82 -29.34 -4.25
C HIS A 259 2.60 -30.82 -3.91
N THR A 260 1.35 -31.30 -4.02
CA THR A 260 1.03 -32.71 -3.82
C THR A 260 1.76 -33.60 -4.83
N ARG A 261 1.80 -33.20 -6.11
CA ARG A 261 2.51 -33.94 -7.18
C ARG A 261 4.03 -33.91 -6.99
N LEU A 262 4.61 -32.76 -6.64
CA LEU A 262 6.04 -32.63 -6.33
C LEU A 262 6.43 -33.56 -5.18
N ALA A 263 5.69 -33.51 -4.06
CA ALA A 263 5.92 -34.38 -2.92
C ALA A 263 5.77 -35.87 -3.28
N ALA A 264 4.74 -36.25 -4.04
CA ALA A 264 4.54 -37.62 -4.51
C ALA A 264 5.65 -38.13 -5.46
N ALA A 265 6.31 -37.22 -6.18
CA ALA A 265 7.47 -37.52 -7.02
C ALA A 265 8.81 -37.51 -6.25
N GLY A 266 8.76 -37.29 -4.93
CA GLY A 266 9.91 -37.28 -4.03
C GLY A 266 10.69 -35.97 -4.05
N TRP A 267 10.08 -34.87 -4.49
CA TRP A 267 10.68 -33.54 -4.43
C TRP A 267 10.43 -32.90 -3.07
N THR A 268 11.47 -32.25 -2.53
CA THR A 268 11.35 -31.31 -1.43
C THR A 268 11.17 -29.91 -2.01
N VAL A 269 10.21 -29.14 -1.48
CA VAL A 269 9.98 -27.75 -1.87
C VAL A 269 10.27 -26.86 -0.67
N VAL A 270 11.08 -25.83 -0.87
CA VAL A 270 11.34 -24.77 0.10
C VAL A 270 11.03 -23.42 -0.54
N SER A 271 10.37 -22.53 0.19
CA SER A 271 9.97 -21.22 -0.30
C SER A 271 10.75 -20.13 0.41
N TYR A 272 11.28 -19.16 -0.33
CA TYR A 272 11.90 -17.97 0.25
C TYR A 272 11.25 -16.71 -0.32
N THR A 273 10.96 -15.78 0.58
CA THR A 273 10.47 -14.45 0.25
C THR A 273 11.61 -13.52 -0.12
N TRP A 274 11.29 -12.38 -0.72
CA TRP A 274 12.27 -11.31 -0.93
C TRP A 274 12.92 -10.86 0.38
N ASN A 275 12.11 -10.74 1.46
CA ASN A 275 12.60 -10.35 2.78
C ASN A 275 13.62 -11.36 3.33
N ASP A 276 13.41 -12.66 3.11
CA ASP A 276 14.36 -13.69 3.54
C ASP A 276 15.72 -13.51 2.84
N LEU A 277 15.71 -13.24 1.54
CA LEU A 277 16.90 -13.05 0.73
C LEU A 277 17.69 -11.79 1.10
N THR A 278 17.03 -10.74 1.57
CA THR A 278 17.67 -9.43 1.82
C THR A 278 18.03 -9.21 3.28
N THR A 279 17.22 -9.70 4.23
CA THR A 279 17.40 -9.43 5.67
C THR A 279 18.14 -10.53 6.41
N ARG A 280 17.98 -11.79 5.99
CA ARG A 280 18.60 -12.97 6.64
C ARG A 280 19.34 -13.90 5.67
N PRO A 281 20.20 -13.38 4.77
CA PRO A 281 20.84 -14.19 3.73
C PRO A 281 21.73 -15.32 4.27
N SER A 282 22.40 -15.11 5.42
CA SER A 282 23.27 -16.11 6.03
C SER A 282 22.48 -17.29 6.60
N ASP A 283 21.35 -17.02 7.25
CA ASP A 283 20.49 -18.06 7.83
C ASP A 283 19.86 -18.90 6.72
N LEU A 284 19.40 -18.25 5.65
CA LEU A 284 18.86 -18.93 4.46
C LEU A 284 19.89 -19.89 3.84
N VAL A 285 21.14 -19.45 3.69
CA VAL A 285 22.21 -20.30 3.15
C VAL A 285 22.49 -21.49 4.09
N ALA A 286 22.48 -21.28 5.41
CA ALA A 286 22.69 -22.36 6.38
C ALA A 286 21.55 -23.38 6.34
N GLU A 287 20.30 -22.92 6.31
CA GLU A 287 19.09 -23.75 6.16
C GLU A 287 19.15 -24.57 4.87
N LEU A 288 19.48 -23.93 3.75
CA LEU A 288 19.59 -24.62 2.47
C LEU A 288 20.67 -25.70 2.45
N ARG A 289 21.83 -25.46 3.09
CA ARG A 289 22.87 -26.50 3.23
C ARG A 289 22.35 -27.70 4.01
N GLN A 290 21.63 -27.47 5.11
CA GLN A 290 21.04 -28.58 5.88
C GLN A 290 20.05 -29.38 5.06
N HIS A 291 19.27 -28.74 4.18
CA HIS A 291 18.40 -29.44 3.24
C HIS A 291 19.21 -30.28 2.24
N LEU A 292 20.24 -29.70 1.62
CA LEU A 292 21.08 -30.41 0.66
C LEU A 292 21.82 -31.59 1.31
N ASP A 293 22.43 -31.41 2.48
CA ASP A 293 23.14 -32.47 3.20
C ASP A 293 22.22 -33.64 3.56
N ARG A 294 20.96 -33.35 3.91
CA ARG A 294 19.94 -34.36 4.21
C ARG A 294 19.48 -35.13 2.97
N LEU A 295 19.36 -34.44 1.84
CA LEU A 295 18.79 -34.97 0.61
C LEU A 295 19.81 -35.65 -0.31
N THR A 296 21.08 -35.28 -0.17
CA THR A 296 22.23 -35.92 -0.83
C THR A 296 23.15 -36.54 0.21
N PRO A 297 22.73 -37.63 0.89
CA PRO A 297 23.65 -38.35 1.76
C PRO A 297 24.80 -38.88 0.91
N VAL A 298 26.04 -38.56 1.34
CA VAL A 298 27.27 -39.08 0.73
C VAL A 298 27.12 -40.59 0.60
N ARG A 299 27.02 -41.08 -0.64
CA ARG A 299 27.09 -42.51 -0.93
C ARG A 299 28.55 -42.91 -0.75
N TRP A 300 28.85 -43.55 0.37
CA TRP A 300 30.12 -44.22 0.63
C TRP A 300 30.34 -45.37 -0.36
#